data_AF-A0A929EN04-F1
#
_entry.id   AF-A0A929EN04-F1
#
_cell.length_a   1.000
_cell.length_b   1.000
_cell.length_c   1.000
_cell.angle_alpha   90.00
_cell.angle_beta   90.00
_cell.angle_gamma   90.00
#
_symmetry.space_group_name_H-M   'P 1'
#
loop_
_entity.id
_entity.type
_entity.pdbx_description
1 polymer ?
#
loop_
_entity_poly.entity_id
_entity_poly.type
_entity_poly.pdbx_seq_one_letter_code
_entity_poly.pdbx_strand_id
1 'polypeptide(L)'
;MKRNFPLLFIFLALFILSTFAASESFAMPMFAKRIGRDCSYCHVSFPKLNETGRIFRANGFRFAEEEQWVEIKDMDTLPLAMEIEIEGVFNKTKSGGVWSDESDMKVEELEIMAGAVLGKEGKVSVLGVIGIEETATDYEPFSHGYIQINDLIGPRGEGVLNLKAGEYEVA
;
A
#
# COMPACT_ATOMS: atom_id res chain seq x y z
N MET A 1 -42.40 25.34 16.18
CA MET A 1 -41.36 24.47 15.58
C MET A 1 -41.44 24.59 14.06
N LYS A 2 -40.53 25.34 13.42
CA LYS A 2 -40.49 25.45 11.95
C LYS A 2 -39.86 24.16 11.42
N ARG A 3 -40.61 23.39 10.62
CA ARG A 3 -40.16 22.11 10.06
C ARG A 3 -39.15 22.41 8.95
N ASN A 4 -37.89 22.02 9.13
CA ASN A 4 -36.76 22.24 8.20
C ASN A 4 -36.84 21.33 6.95
N PHE A 5 -38.03 21.19 6.36
CA PHE A 5 -38.28 20.41 5.16
C PHE A 5 -37.36 20.74 3.96
N PRO A 6 -36.98 22.00 3.68
CA PRO A 6 -36.13 22.30 2.52
C PRO A 6 -34.69 21.77 2.69
N LEU A 7 -34.16 21.71 3.92
CA LEU A 7 -32.83 21.17 4.18
C LEU A 7 -32.74 19.68 3.90
N LEU A 8 -33.79 18.91 4.27
CA LEU A 8 -33.88 17.48 3.98
C LEU A 8 -33.91 17.22 2.46
N PHE A 9 -34.67 18.01 1.71
CA PHE A 9 -34.75 17.86 0.25
C PHE A 9 -33.44 18.22 -0.45
N ILE A 10 -32.73 19.26 0.02
CA ILE A 10 -31.40 19.61 -0.49
C ILE A 10 -30.41 18.48 -0.21
N PHE A 11 -30.44 17.92 1.01
CA PHE A 11 -29.55 16.81 1.39
C PHE A 11 -29.82 15.57 0.55
N LEU A 12 -31.09 15.23 0.33
CA LEU A 12 -31.49 14.10 -0.51
C LEU A 12 -31.10 14.30 -1.98
N ALA A 13 -31.26 15.52 -2.51
CA ALA A 13 -30.85 15.85 -3.87
C ALA A 13 -29.33 15.76 -4.06
N LEU A 14 -28.54 16.25 -3.09
CA LEU A 14 -27.08 16.12 -3.08
C LEU A 14 -26.64 14.66 -2.99
N PHE A 15 -27.31 13.86 -2.16
CA PHE A 15 -27.03 12.42 -2.04
C PHE A 15 -27.29 11.70 -3.37
N ILE A 16 -28.45 11.93 -4.00
CA ILE A 16 -28.79 11.35 -5.30
C ILE A 16 -27.78 11.80 -6.37
N LEU A 17 -27.43 13.09 -6.42
CA LEU A 17 -26.46 13.61 -7.39
C LEU A 17 -25.08 12.95 -7.24
N SER A 18 -24.64 12.69 -6.00
CA SER A 18 -23.36 12.00 -5.75
C SER A 18 -23.34 10.56 -6.26
N THR A 19 -24.47 9.84 -6.21
CA THR A 19 -24.55 8.45 -6.72
C THR A 19 -24.47 8.35 -8.24
N PHE A 20 -24.96 9.37 -8.97
CA PHE A 20 -24.88 9.42 -10.43
C PHE A 20 -23.57 10.04 -10.95
N ALA A 21 -22.80 10.71 -10.09
CA ALA A 21 -21.49 11.27 -10.41
C ALA A 21 -20.32 10.32 -10.10
N ALA A 22 -20.60 9.06 -9.76
CA ALA A 22 -19.57 8.05 -9.56
C ALA A 22 -18.89 7.72 -10.90
N SER A 23 -17.75 8.36 -11.18
CA SER A 23 -16.81 7.91 -12.21
C SER A 23 -16.09 6.65 -11.74
N GLU A 24 -15.59 5.83 -12.68
CA GLU A 24 -14.66 4.75 -12.34
C GLU A 24 -13.54 5.30 -11.45
N SER A 25 -13.42 4.78 -10.23
CA SER A 25 -12.40 5.21 -9.29
C SER A 25 -11.04 4.68 -9.77
N PHE A 26 -10.25 5.54 -10.41
CA PHE A 26 -8.90 5.22 -10.84
C PHE A 26 -7.88 5.17 -9.68
N ALA A 27 -8.32 5.20 -8.42
CA ALA A 27 -7.46 5.00 -7.25
C ALA A 27 -7.16 3.52 -7.00
N MET A 28 -6.82 2.77 -8.06
CA MET A 28 -6.10 1.51 -7.88
C MET A 28 -4.63 1.90 -7.77
N PRO A 29 -3.88 1.41 -6.74
CA PRO A 29 -2.48 1.72 -6.59
C PRO A 29 -1.77 1.44 -7.91
N MET A 30 -0.90 2.36 -8.34
CA MET A 30 -0.26 2.31 -9.67
C MET A 30 0.49 0.99 -9.89
N PHE A 31 0.92 0.37 -8.79
CA PHE A 31 1.45 -0.97 -8.74
C PHE A 31 0.52 -2.05 -9.30
N ALA A 32 -0.74 -2.11 -8.85
CA ALA A 32 -1.70 -3.12 -9.29
C ALA A 32 -2.14 -2.91 -10.74
N LYS A 33 -2.32 -1.64 -11.18
CA LYS A 33 -2.64 -1.33 -12.58
C LYS A 33 -1.54 -1.74 -13.54
N ARG A 34 -0.27 -1.55 -13.16
CA ARG A 34 0.89 -1.93 -14.00
C ARG A 34 0.86 -3.41 -14.34
N ILE A 35 0.54 -4.25 -13.36
CA ILE A 35 0.56 -5.70 -13.51
C ILE A 35 -0.72 -6.21 -14.21
N GLY A 36 -1.81 -5.42 -14.18
CA GLY A 36 -3.08 -5.83 -14.78
C GLY A 36 -3.66 -7.05 -14.09
N ARG A 37 -3.58 -7.08 -12.75
CA ARG A 37 -4.13 -8.13 -11.89
C ARG A 37 -4.99 -7.51 -10.80
N ASP A 38 -6.04 -8.22 -10.40
CA ASP A 38 -6.94 -7.78 -9.34
C ASP A 38 -6.22 -7.74 -7.98
N CYS A 39 -6.70 -6.91 -7.04
CA CYS A 39 -6.08 -6.76 -5.72
C CYS A 39 -5.98 -8.10 -4.96
N SER A 40 -6.98 -8.97 -5.10
CA SER A 40 -7.03 -10.31 -4.49
C SER A 40 -5.96 -11.26 -5.03
N TYR A 41 -5.34 -10.94 -6.17
CA TYR A 41 -4.22 -11.70 -6.70
C TYR A 41 -2.99 -11.60 -5.80
N CYS A 42 -2.76 -10.44 -5.18
CA CYS A 42 -1.61 -10.20 -4.28
C CYS A 42 -1.99 -10.10 -2.80
N HIS A 43 -3.25 -9.78 -2.46
CA HIS A 43 -3.69 -9.53 -1.09
C HIS A 43 -4.75 -10.55 -0.63
N VAL A 44 -4.67 -10.97 0.63
CA VAL A 44 -5.76 -11.72 1.30
C VAL A 44 -6.82 -10.74 1.78
N SER A 45 -6.37 -9.63 2.34
CA SER A 45 -7.14 -8.45 2.72
C SER A 45 -6.21 -7.27 2.52
N PHE A 46 -6.74 -6.09 2.22
CA PHE A 46 -5.92 -4.89 2.30
C PHE A 46 -5.44 -4.71 3.76
N PRO A 47 -4.15 -4.45 4.05
CA PRO A 47 -2.94 -4.45 3.19
C PRO A 47 -2.17 -5.80 3.17
N LYS A 48 -2.60 -6.79 3.96
CA LYS A 48 -1.96 -8.10 4.11
C LYS A 48 -1.76 -8.88 2.80
N LEU A 49 -0.49 -9.10 2.44
CA LEU A 49 -0.09 -9.91 1.29
C LEU A 49 -0.44 -11.39 1.47
N ASN A 50 -0.85 -12.02 0.37
CA ASN A 50 -0.93 -13.47 0.24
C ASN A 50 0.44 -14.06 -0.17
N GLU A 51 0.53 -15.36 -0.44
CA GLU A 51 1.77 -16.00 -0.88
C GLU A 51 2.31 -15.41 -2.19
N THR A 52 1.45 -15.23 -3.19
CA THR A 52 1.78 -14.61 -4.48
C THR A 52 2.35 -13.21 -4.29
N GLY A 53 1.71 -12.37 -3.47
CA GLY A 53 2.17 -11.02 -3.17
C GLY A 53 3.53 -10.98 -2.47
N ARG A 54 3.78 -11.93 -1.55
CA ARG A 54 5.09 -12.06 -0.89
C ARG A 54 6.19 -12.47 -1.86
N ILE A 55 5.92 -13.44 -2.73
CA ILE A 55 6.84 -13.87 -3.78
C ILE A 55 7.14 -12.71 -4.72
N PHE A 56 6.10 -11.97 -5.13
CA PHE A 56 6.23 -10.80 -5.98
C PHE A 56 7.11 -9.70 -5.36
N ARG A 57 6.90 -9.35 -4.08
CA ARG A 57 7.75 -8.41 -3.33
C ARG A 57 9.19 -8.91 -3.21
N ALA A 58 9.38 -10.20 -2.93
CA ALA A 58 10.70 -10.83 -2.82
C ALA A 58 11.47 -10.87 -4.16
N ASN A 59 10.77 -11.04 -5.28
CA ASN A 59 11.34 -11.03 -6.63
C ASN A 59 11.61 -9.61 -7.18
N GLY A 60 11.49 -8.58 -6.33
CA GLY A 60 11.74 -7.20 -6.72
C GLY A 60 10.61 -6.65 -7.59
N PHE A 61 9.37 -7.05 -7.28
CA PHE A 61 8.14 -6.62 -7.95
C PHE A 61 8.05 -7.07 -9.41
N ARG A 62 8.34 -8.35 -9.64
CA ARG A 62 8.35 -8.99 -10.95
C ARG A 62 7.60 -10.32 -10.89
N PHE A 63 6.82 -10.60 -11.92
CA PHE A 63 6.29 -11.93 -12.20
C PHE A 63 7.17 -12.64 -13.22
N ALA A 64 7.38 -13.94 -13.05
CA ALA A 64 8.21 -14.74 -13.95
C ALA A 64 7.63 -14.82 -15.37
N GLU A 65 6.30 -14.77 -15.46
CA GLU A 65 5.54 -14.92 -16.69
C GLU A 65 5.58 -13.65 -17.57
N GLU A 66 6.17 -12.55 -17.09
CA GLU A 66 6.35 -11.33 -17.86
C GLU A 66 7.49 -11.47 -18.87
N GLU A 67 7.17 -11.48 -20.18
CA GLU A 67 8.16 -11.58 -21.26
C GLU A 67 9.17 -10.41 -21.25
N GLN A 68 8.69 -9.20 -20.93
CA GLN A 68 9.50 -7.99 -20.80
C GLN A 68 9.01 -7.12 -19.64
N TRP A 69 9.96 -6.66 -18.82
CA TRP A 69 9.67 -5.67 -17.79
C TRP A 69 9.77 -4.27 -18.36
N VAL A 70 8.80 -3.42 -18.01
CA VAL A 70 8.85 -1.99 -18.35
C VAL A 70 9.93 -1.31 -17.52
N GLU A 71 10.90 -0.70 -18.20
CA GLU A 71 11.93 0.13 -17.58
C GLU A 71 11.35 1.44 -17.07
N ILE A 72 11.94 2.01 -16.02
CA ILE A 72 11.54 3.34 -15.49
C ILE A 72 11.40 4.40 -16.60
N LYS A 73 12.33 4.41 -17.56
CA LYS A 73 12.36 5.40 -18.64
C LYS A 73 11.17 5.28 -19.61
N ASP A 74 10.59 4.09 -19.70
CA ASP A 74 9.50 3.74 -20.61
C ASP A 74 8.16 3.66 -19.84
N MET A 75 8.13 4.07 -18.57
CA MET A 75 6.90 4.12 -17.78
C MET A 75 6.12 5.40 -18.07
N ASP A 76 4.86 5.24 -18.48
CA ASP A 76 3.94 6.37 -18.66
C ASP A 76 3.61 7.08 -17.33
N THR A 77 3.83 6.41 -16.20
CA THR A 77 3.50 6.90 -14.86
C THR A 77 4.50 6.39 -13.83
N LEU A 78 4.75 7.17 -12.78
CA LEU A 78 5.62 6.75 -11.68
C LEU A 78 4.89 5.67 -10.85
N PRO A 79 5.51 4.51 -10.57
CA PRO A 79 4.91 3.43 -9.80
C PRO A 79 4.92 3.75 -8.30
N LEU A 80 4.07 4.69 -7.91
CA LEU A 80 3.83 5.11 -6.54
C LEU A 80 2.68 4.32 -5.91
N ALA A 81 2.84 3.96 -4.65
CA ALA A 81 1.76 3.51 -3.77
C ALA A 81 1.87 4.25 -2.44
N MET A 82 0.76 4.27 -1.71
CA MET A 82 0.65 4.92 -0.41
C MET A 82 -0.16 4.02 0.51
N GLU A 83 0.27 3.91 1.75
CA GLU A 83 -0.37 3.15 2.81
C GLU A 83 -0.70 4.08 3.97
N ILE A 84 -1.86 3.82 4.59
CA ILE A 84 -2.31 4.55 5.77
C ILE A 84 -2.87 3.49 6.73
N GLU A 85 -2.24 3.35 7.89
CA GLU A 85 -2.68 2.46 8.95
C GLU A 85 -3.39 3.26 10.05
N ILE A 86 -4.59 2.82 10.43
CA ILE A 86 -5.41 3.47 11.45
C ILE A 86 -5.76 2.42 12.50
N GLU A 87 -5.31 2.64 13.73
CA GLU A 87 -5.54 1.75 14.85
C GLU A 87 -6.63 2.33 15.76
N GLY A 88 -7.59 1.50 16.16
CA GLY A 88 -8.63 1.83 17.13
C GLY A 88 -8.59 0.88 18.31
N VAL A 89 -8.21 1.38 19.49
CA VAL A 89 -8.05 0.55 20.69
C VAL A 89 -9.18 0.85 21.68
N PHE A 90 -9.90 -0.20 22.09
CA PHE A 90 -10.95 -0.12 23.10
C PHE A 90 -10.57 -0.93 24.33
N ASN A 91 -10.18 -0.25 25.40
CA ASN A 91 -9.75 -0.89 26.64
C ASN A 91 -10.78 -0.68 27.75
N LYS A 92 -11.06 -1.77 28.49
CA LYS A 92 -11.81 -1.70 29.76
C LYS A 92 -10.82 -1.85 30.90
N THR A 93 -10.42 -0.73 31.48
CA THR A 93 -9.42 -0.70 32.55
C THR A 93 -10.12 -0.70 33.90
N LYS A 94 -9.65 -1.53 34.84
CA LYS A 94 -10.13 -1.53 36.22
C LYS A 94 -9.06 -0.92 37.12
N SER A 95 -9.27 0.32 37.55
CA SER A 95 -8.39 1.01 38.49
C SER A 95 -9.13 1.30 39.79
N GLY A 96 -8.56 0.87 40.93
CA GLY A 96 -9.15 1.10 42.26
C GLY A 96 -10.54 0.49 42.49
N GLY A 97 -10.96 -0.49 41.68
CA GLY A 97 -12.30 -1.10 41.77
C GLY A 97 -13.38 -0.46 40.89
N VAL A 98 -13.05 0.64 40.21
CA VAL A 98 -13.92 1.32 39.24
C VAL A 98 -13.56 0.86 37.83
N TRP A 99 -14.57 0.54 37.02
CA TRP A 99 -14.39 0.25 35.60
C TRP A 99 -14.41 1.57 34.82
N SER A 100 -13.38 1.80 34.00
CA SER A 100 -13.32 2.89 33.06
C SER A 100 -13.24 2.33 31.64
N ASP A 101 -14.07 2.86 30.75
CA ASP A 101 -14.00 2.59 29.32
C ASP A 101 -13.06 3.64 28.71
N GLU A 102 -11.97 3.18 28.10
CA GLU A 102 -11.00 4.00 27.38
C GLU A 102 -11.06 3.62 25.89
N SER A 103 -11.16 4.63 25.04
CA SER A 103 -11.21 4.47 23.59
C SER A 103 -10.21 5.42 22.98
N ASP A 104 -9.32 4.87 22.18
CA ASP A 104 -8.30 5.62 21.46
C ASP A 104 -8.38 5.28 19.97
N MET A 105 -8.13 6.27 19.12
CA MET A 105 -8.10 6.10 17.66
C MET A 105 -6.98 6.96 17.11
N LYS A 106 -5.99 6.30 16.51
CA LYS A 106 -4.73 6.90 16.08
C LYS A 106 -4.36 6.45 14.67
N VAL A 107 -3.64 7.31 13.96
CA VAL A 107 -3.02 6.93 12.69
C VAL A 107 -1.67 6.34 13.07
N GLU A 108 -1.50 5.04 12.88
CA GLU A 108 -0.28 4.35 13.29
C GLU A 108 0.84 4.63 12.29
N GLU A 109 0.50 4.64 11.00
CA GLU A 109 1.50 4.80 9.94
C GLU A 109 0.92 5.52 8.73
N LEU A 110 1.75 6.36 8.09
CA LEU A 110 1.52 6.84 6.74
C LEU A 110 2.80 6.64 5.94
N GLU A 111 2.73 5.82 4.90
CA GLU A 111 3.85 5.44 4.05
C GLU A 111 3.59 5.83 2.58
N ILE A 112 4.60 6.33 1.88
CA ILE A 112 4.62 6.46 0.43
C ILE A 112 5.80 5.64 -0.10
N MET A 113 5.49 4.73 -1.02
CA MET A 113 6.45 3.81 -1.62
C MET A 113 6.51 3.99 -3.14
N ALA A 114 7.71 3.97 -3.70
CA ALA A 114 7.97 4.02 -5.13
C ALA A 114 8.95 2.92 -5.52
N GLY A 115 8.55 2.03 -6.43
CA GLY A 115 9.36 0.86 -6.77
C GLY A 115 9.37 0.53 -8.25
N ALA A 116 10.53 0.19 -8.80
CA ALA A 116 10.66 -0.07 -10.22
C ALA A 116 11.77 -1.06 -10.59
N VAL A 117 11.72 -1.50 -11.84
CA VAL A 117 12.64 -2.46 -12.43
C VAL A 117 13.50 -1.72 -13.47
N LEU A 118 14.81 -1.98 -13.46
CA LEU A 118 15.78 -1.38 -14.37
C LEU A 118 16.20 -2.39 -15.44
N GLY A 119 16.17 -1.93 -16.69
CA GLY A 119 16.44 -2.75 -17.88
C GLY A 119 15.27 -3.66 -18.25
N LYS A 120 15.07 -3.89 -19.56
CA LYS A 120 14.06 -4.84 -20.06
C LYS A 120 14.22 -6.26 -19.53
N GLU A 121 15.44 -6.58 -19.07
CA GLU A 121 15.76 -7.87 -18.47
C GLU A 121 15.35 -8.02 -17.00
N GLY A 122 15.05 -6.90 -16.35
CA GLY A 122 14.71 -6.85 -14.94
C GLY A 122 15.78 -7.37 -14.00
N LYS A 123 17.05 -7.26 -14.37
CA LYS A 123 18.19 -7.71 -13.55
C LYS A 123 18.41 -6.86 -12.30
N VAL A 124 17.87 -5.65 -12.26
CA VAL A 124 17.94 -4.78 -11.07
C VAL A 124 16.56 -4.24 -10.74
N SER A 125 16.18 -4.31 -9.47
CA SER A 125 14.98 -3.66 -8.93
C SER A 125 15.37 -2.65 -7.87
N VAL A 126 14.60 -1.57 -7.76
CA VAL A 126 14.78 -0.53 -6.74
C VAL A 126 13.45 -0.26 -6.05
N LEU A 127 13.51 0.01 -4.76
CA LEU A 127 12.38 0.49 -3.96
C LEU A 127 12.87 1.63 -3.07
N GLY A 128 12.09 2.70 -3.01
CA GLY A 128 12.22 3.76 -2.02
C GLY A 128 10.90 3.94 -1.29
N VAL A 129 11.00 4.17 0.01
CA VAL A 129 9.90 4.31 0.95
C VAL A 129 10.21 5.49 1.84
N ILE A 130 9.23 6.36 2.04
CA ILE A 130 9.27 7.41 3.04
C ILE A 130 7.96 7.39 3.80
N GLY A 131 8.01 7.62 5.09
CA GLY A 131 6.81 7.60 5.90
C GLY A 131 6.97 8.30 7.23
N ILE A 132 5.86 8.33 7.96
CA ILE A 132 5.80 8.72 9.36
C ILE A 132 5.13 7.58 10.12
N GLU A 133 5.70 7.23 11.26
CA GLU A 133 5.18 6.20 12.14
C GLU A 133 4.92 6.80 13.53
N GLU A 134 3.84 6.38 14.17
CA GLU A 134 3.52 6.74 15.54
C GLU A 134 4.42 5.97 16.51
N THR A 135 5.11 6.72 17.37
CA THR A 135 5.86 6.18 18.51
C THR A 135 5.09 6.42 19.81
N ALA A 136 5.62 5.93 20.94
CA ALA A 136 4.98 6.06 22.25
C ALA A 136 4.61 7.50 22.68
N THR A 137 5.21 8.52 22.07
CA THR A 137 4.96 9.94 22.42
C THR A 137 4.87 10.92 21.26
N ASP A 138 5.29 10.55 20.05
CA ASP A 138 5.33 11.46 18.89
C ASP A 138 5.32 10.71 17.55
N TYR A 139 5.22 11.41 16.42
CA TYR A 139 5.39 10.86 15.08
C TYR A 139 6.83 11.02 14.60
N GLU A 140 7.49 9.92 14.25
CA GLU A 140 8.86 9.95 13.73
C GLU A 140 8.89 9.65 12.22
N PRO A 141 9.64 10.43 11.42
CA PRO A 141 9.82 10.13 10.01
C PRO A 141 10.79 8.97 9.83
N PHE A 142 10.46 8.04 8.93
CA PHE A 142 11.36 6.98 8.52
C PHE A 142 11.53 6.98 7.00
N SER A 143 12.61 6.33 6.56
CA SER A 143 12.85 6.08 5.14
C SER A 143 13.49 4.71 4.98
N HIS A 144 12.89 3.89 4.14
CA HIS A 144 13.46 2.61 3.73
C HIS A 144 13.78 2.66 2.24
N GLY A 145 14.75 1.88 1.80
CA GLY A 145 15.02 1.72 0.39
C GLY A 145 16.07 0.66 0.14
N TYR A 146 15.87 -0.09 -0.93
CA TYR A 146 16.83 -1.09 -1.35
C TYR A 146 17.04 -1.09 -2.85
N ILE A 147 18.22 -1.56 -3.22
CA ILE A 147 18.56 -2.00 -4.57
C ILE A 147 18.70 -3.52 -4.51
N GLN A 148 18.09 -4.22 -5.45
CA GLN A 148 18.11 -5.67 -5.57
C GLN A 148 18.68 -6.07 -6.93
N ILE A 149 19.69 -6.93 -6.93
CA ILE A 149 20.15 -7.67 -8.10
C ILE A 149 19.38 -8.98 -8.16
N ASN A 150 18.70 -9.18 -9.28
CA ASN A 150 17.75 -10.24 -9.50
C ASN A 150 18.36 -11.41 -10.28
N ASP A 151 17.90 -12.62 -9.94
CA ASP A 151 18.20 -13.85 -10.67
C ASP A 151 19.72 -14.06 -10.84
N LEU A 152 20.46 -13.97 -9.72
CA LEU A 152 21.90 -14.28 -9.68
C LEU A 152 22.16 -15.75 -10.01
N ILE A 153 21.25 -16.62 -9.56
CA ILE A 153 21.24 -18.05 -9.84
C ILE A 153 19.82 -18.43 -10.22
N GLY A 154 19.66 -19.18 -11.30
CA GLY A 154 18.36 -19.69 -11.77
C GLY A 154 17.84 -19.03 -13.05
N PRO A 155 16.64 -19.42 -13.50
CA PRO A 155 15.99 -18.84 -14.66
C PRO A 155 15.62 -17.37 -14.41
N ARG A 156 15.49 -16.60 -15.48
CA ARG A 156 15.04 -15.21 -15.43
C ARG A 156 13.59 -15.15 -14.93
N GLY A 157 13.33 -14.26 -13.96
CA GLY A 157 12.00 -14.13 -13.33
C GLY A 157 11.70 -15.18 -12.25
N GLU A 158 12.46 -16.28 -12.21
CA GLU A 158 12.36 -17.37 -11.22
C GLU A 158 13.71 -17.58 -10.50
N GLY A 159 14.47 -16.51 -10.31
CA GLY A 159 15.76 -16.55 -9.64
C GLY A 159 15.68 -17.23 -8.28
N VAL A 160 16.51 -18.24 -8.07
CA VAL A 160 16.66 -18.93 -6.79
C VAL A 160 17.43 -18.05 -5.79
N LEU A 161 18.28 -17.15 -6.30
CA LEU A 161 19.07 -16.24 -5.48
C LEU A 161 18.99 -14.81 -6.01
N ASN A 162 18.66 -13.88 -5.10
CA ASN A 162 18.71 -12.43 -5.30
C ASN A 162 19.66 -11.83 -4.28
N LEU A 163 20.28 -10.70 -4.60
CA LEU A 163 21.11 -9.92 -3.67
C LEU A 163 20.47 -8.57 -3.43
N LYS A 164 20.12 -8.27 -2.17
CA LYS A 164 19.59 -6.97 -1.75
C LYS A 164 20.65 -6.19 -0.98
N ALA A 165 20.67 -4.88 -1.18
CA ALA A 165 21.43 -3.94 -0.36
C ALA A 165 20.59 -2.68 -0.10
N GLY A 166 20.56 -2.22 1.15
CA GLY A 166 19.82 -1.04 1.59
C GLY A 166 19.17 -1.25 2.96
N GLU A 167 18.32 -0.30 3.33
CA GLU A 167 17.50 -0.35 4.55
C GLU A 167 16.11 -0.84 4.15
N TYR A 168 15.68 -1.98 4.67
CA TYR A 168 14.40 -2.55 4.33
C TYR A 168 13.93 -3.48 5.43
N GLU A 169 12.61 -3.62 5.54
CA GLU A 169 12.01 -4.55 6.46
C GLU A 169 12.29 -5.99 6.05
N VAL A 170 12.82 -6.75 7.00
CA VAL A 170 13.00 -8.19 6.85
C VAL A 170 11.69 -8.85 7.24
N ALA A 171 10.96 -9.33 6.23
CA ALA A 171 9.70 -10.05 6.39
C ALA A 171 9.85 -11.37 7.18
#